data_AF-A0A966MW34-F1
#
_entry.id   AF-A0A966MW34-F1
#
_cell.length_a   1.000
_cell.length_b   1.000
_cell.length_c   1.000
_cell.angle_alpha   90.00
_cell.angle_beta   90.00
_cell.angle_gamma   90.00
#
_symmetry.space_group_name_H-M   'P 1'
#
loop_
_entity.id
_entity.type
_entity.pdbx_description
1 polymer ?
#
loop_
_entity_poly.entity_id
_entity_poly.type
_entity_poly.pdbx_seq_one_letter_code
_entity_poly.pdbx_strand_id
1 'polypeptide(L)'
;LTVKNPDVVLMVGGNAMAHLYFTPGERSRRWWSNHAPAWDGLLDRLVSRPAIDLVAVNVSADVVQVRHAGRGHAEVRRAHGAGGARWSYVCTNGDPLELGGSLHHLDACTAWEVTAAGRYPDALVQLSLLGASTRSGDVLVSASEGWDLRSRFEPVPHVSTHGALLRDQMLVPLIVDTPIARIPQRTTDIVPSALDLLSITADTAFDGRSFLR
;
A
#
# COMPACT_ATOMS: atom_id res chain seq x y z
N LEU A 1 -20.18 -2.55 23.33
CA LEU A 1 -20.39 -3.79 22.56
C LEU A 1 -19.32 -4.79 22.98
N THR A 2 -19.69 -5.89 23.63
CA THR A 2 -18.74 -6.95 23.98
C THR A 2 -18.91 -8.09 22.97
N VAL A 3 -18.14 -8.04 21.89
CA VAL A 3 -18.11 -9.12 20.89
C VAL A 3 -17.12 -10.17 21.37
N LYS A 4 -17.60 -11.40 21.58
CA LYS A 4 -16.74 -12.57 21.85
C LYS A 4 -16.57 -13.36 20.55
N ASN A 5 -15.35 -13.80 20.26
CA ASN A 5 -14.99 -14.58 19.06
C ASN A 5 -15.45 -13.91 17.75
N PRO A 6 -14.96 -12.70 17.43
CA PRO A 6 -15.33 -12.03 16.18
C PRO A 6 -14.83 -12.82 14.97
N ASP A 7 -15.65 -12.92 13.93
CA ASP A 7 -15.26 -13.50 12.64
C ASP A 7 -14.32 -12.57 11.86
N VAL A 8 -14.51 -11.26 12.04
CA VAL A 8 -13.74 -10.20 11.40
C VAL A 8 -13.39 -9.13 12.43
N VAL A 9 -12.13 -8.68 12.41
CA VAL A 9 -11.67 -7.54 13.19
C VAL A 9 -11.21 -6.44 12.24
N LEU A 10 -11.69 -5.23 12.48
CA LEU A 10 -11.27 -4.02 11.77
C LEU A 10 -10.23 -3.29 12.63
N MET A 11 -9.03 -3.10 12.11
CA MET A 11 -8.03 -2.21 12.69
C MET A 11 -7.82 -1.03 11.75
N VAL A 12 -8.08 0.17 12.23
CA VAL A 12 -7.93 1.37 11.40
C VAL A 12 -6.53 1.96 11.59
N GLY A 13 -5.82 2.17 10.49
CA GLY A 13 -4.49 2.77 10.44
C GLY A 13 -4.58 4.22 9.97
N GLY A 14 -4.44 5.18 10.89
CA GLY A 14 -4.84 6.58 10.64
C GLY A 14 -6.37 6.68 10.56
N ASN A 15 -6.93 7.62 9.78
CA ASN A 15 -8.37 7.67 9.54
C ASN A 15 -8.78 7.39 8.10
N ALA A 16 -7.82 7.17 7.20
CA ALA A 16 -8.07 6.95 5.77
C ALA A 16 -7.56 5.61 5.23
N MET A 17 -7.03 4.73 6.08
CA MET A 17 -6.76 3.32 5.73
C MET A 17 -7.23 2.40 6.85
N ALA A 18 -7.75 1.23 6.49
CA ALA A 18 -8.13 0.21 7.47
C ALA A 18 -7.77 -1.19 6.99
N HIS A 19 -7.51 -2.06 7.96
CA HIS A 19 -7.14 -3.45 7.77
C HIS A 19 -8.25 -4.33 8.35
N LEU A 20 -8.73 -5.28 7.54
CA LEU A 20 -9.65 -6.31 7.96
C LEU A 20 -8.87 -7.60 8.15
N TYR A 21 -9.01 -8.18 9.33
CA TYR A 21 -8.45 -9.48 9.71
C TYR A 21 -9.60 -10.46 9.84
N PHE A 22 -9.59 -11.50 9.04
CA PHE A 22 -10.58 -12.58 9.06
C PHE A 22 -10.04 -13.70 9.94
N THR A 23 -10.95 -14.40 10.63
CA THR A 23 -10.58 -15.49 11.55
C THR A 23 -9.49 -15.09 12.56
N PRO A 24 -9.64 -13.98 13.31
CA PRO A 24 -8.60 -13.43 14.18
C PRO A 24 -8.20 -14.36 15.35
N GLY A 25 -8.94 -15.44 15.59
CA GLY A 25 -8.55 -16.49 16.54
C GLY A 25 -7.39 -17.37 16.05
N GLU A 26 -7.03 -17.30 14.77
CA GLU A 26 -5.94 -18.08 14.18
C GLU A 26 -4.59 -17.39 14.33
N ARG A 27 -3.54 -18.15 14.63
CA ARG A 27 -2.18 -17.62 14.84
C ARG A 27 -1.36 -17.47 13.55
N SER A 28 -1.84 -18.06 12.46
CA SER A 28 -1.20 -18.02 11.15
C SER A 28 -2.16 -17.40 10.14
N ARG A 29 -1.65 -16.50 9.30
CA ARG A 29 -2.43 -15.92 8.22
C ARG A 29 -2.89 -17.02 7.24
N ARG A 30 -4.15 -16.92 6.82
CA ARG A 30 -4.64 -17.60 5.62
C ARG A 30 -4.66 -16.61 4.45
N TRP A 31 -4.38 -17.11 3.26
CA TRP A 31 -4.45 -16.30 2.05
C TRP A 31 -5.89 -16.18 1.54
N TRP A 32 -6.17 -15.13 0.77
CA TRP A 32 -7.54 -14.80 0.35
C TRP A 32 -8.31 -15.97 -0.27
N SER A 33 -7.66 -16.88 -1.01
CA SER A 33 -8.31 -18.07 -1.57
C SER A 33 -9.04 -18.94 -0.54
N ASN A 34 -8.59 -18.95 0.72
CA ASN A 34 -9.24 -19.66 1.82
C ASN A 34 -10.42 -18.87 2.42
N HIS A 35 -10.43 -17.55 2.29
CA HIS A 35 -11.48 -16.66 2.79
C HIS A 35 -12.58 -16.42 1.75
N ALA A 36 -12.23 -16.40 0.46
CA ALA A 36 -13.09 -16.04 -0.66
C ALA A 36 -14.46 -16.76 -0.63
N PRO A 37 -14.56 -18.09 -0.39
CA PRO A 37 -15.86 -18.77 -0.39
C PRO A 37 -16.87 -18.22 0.63
N ALA A 38 -16.39 -17.69 1.76
CA ALA A 38 -17.23 -17.13 2.81
C ALA A 38 -17.39 -15.61 2.69
N TRP A 39 -16.41 -14.91 2.09
CA TRP A 39 -16.28 -13.45 2.26
C TRP A 39 -16.25 -12.64 0.96
N ASP A 40 -16.29 -13.25 -0.22
CA ASP A 40 -16.32 -12.50 -1.49
C ASP A 40 -17.52 -11.54 -1.56
N GLY A 41 -18.71 -11.95 -1.09
CA GLY A 41 -19.86 -11.05 -1.04
C GLY A 41 -19.72 -9.87 -0.07
N LEU A 42 -18.85 -9.96 0.96
CA LEU A 42 -18.47 -8.80 1.77
C LEU A 42 -17.50 -7.91 1.00
N LEU A 43 -16.50 -8.51 0.34
CA LEU A 43 -15.51 -7.79 -0.44
C LEU A 43 -16.16 -6.95 -1.55
N ASP A 44 -17.11 -7.51 -2.29
CA ASP A 44 -17.85 -6.80 -3.34
C ASP A 44 -18.68 -5.63 -2.78
N ARG A 45 -19.27 -5.82 -1.59
CA ARG A 45 -19.98 -4.75 -0.86
C ARG A 45 -19.07 -3.68 -0.29
N LEU A 46 -17.79 -3.98 -0.03
CA LEU A 46 -16.78 -3.00 0.39
C LEU A 46 -16.32 -2.17 -0.80
N VAL A 47 -15.97 -2.83 -1.91
CA VAL A 47 -15.54 -2.18 -3.15
C VAL A 47 -16.59 -1.21 -3.68
N SER A 48 -17.88 -1.53 -3.52
CA SER A 48 -18.99 -0.68 -3.98
C SER A 48 -19.34 0.48 -3.04
N ARG A 49 -18.66 0.65 -1.88
CA ARG A 49 -18.95 1.78 -0.98
C ARG A 49 -18.35 3.07 -1.54
N PRO A 50 -19.12 4.18 -1.62
CA PRO A 50 -18.56 5.48 -2.00
C PRO A 50 -17.40 5.96 -1.10
N ALA A 51 -17.37 5.50 0.16
CA ALA A 51 -16.33 5.82 1.13
C ALA A 51 -14.98 5.13 0.87
N ILE A 52 -14.95 4.11 0.01
CA ILE A 52 -13.76 3.30 -0.25
C ILE A 52 -13.33 3.56 -1.70
N ASP A 53 -12.08 4.00 -1.88
CA ASP A 53 -11.49 4.19 -3.20
C ASP A 53 -10.92 2.86 -3.67
N LEU A 54 -9.94 2.34 -2.94
CA LEU A 54 -9.27 1.09 -3.27
C LEU A 54 -9.50 0.05 -2.20
N VAL A 55 -9.65 -1.20 -2.65
CA VAL A 55 -9.53 -2.38 -1.82
C VAL A 55 -8.34 -3.19 -2.28
N ALA A 56 -7.40 -3.47 -1.38
CA ALA A 56 -6.25 -4.32 -1.63
C ALA A 56 -6.41 -5.63 -0.87
N VAL A 57 -6.23 -6.76 -1.55
CA VAL A 57 -6.48 -8.10 -1.03
C VAL A 57 -5.20 -8.91 -1.11
N ASN A 58 -4.77 -9.47 0.01
CA ASN A 58 -3.55 -10.24 0.08
C ASN A 58 -3.80 -11.67 -0.40
N VAL A 59 -3.42 -11.93 -1.66
CA VAL A 59 -3.60 -13.23 -2.32
C VAL A 59 -2.45 -14.18 -1.97
N SER A 60 -1.24 -13.65 -1.78
CA SER A 60 -0.09 -14.37 -1.25
C SER A 60 0.91 -13.39 -0.63
N ALA A 61 2.07 -13.89 -0.18
CA ALA A 61 3.15 -13.03 0.29
C ALA A 61 3.72 -12.09 -0.78
N ASP A 62 3.48 -12.39 -2.06
CA ASP A 62 4.05 -11.67 -3.19
C ASP A 62 3.00 -11.18 -4.20
N VAL A 63 1.71 -11.40 -3.92
CA VAL A 63 0.61 -10.98 -4.80
C VAL A 63 -0.45 -10.25 -3.98
N VAL A 64 -0.71 -9.00 -4.38
CA VAL A 64 -1.79 -8.18 -3.86
C VAL A 64 -2.73 -7.84 -5.01
N GLN A 65 -4.00 -8.22 -4.88
CA GLN A 65 -5.02 -7.80 -5.82
C GLN A 65 -5.58 -6.44 -5.40
N VAL A 66 -5.64 -5.50 -6.33
CA VAL A 66 -6.21 -4.16 -6.14
C VAL A 66 -7.54 -4.09 -6.87
N ARG A 67 -8.57 -3.56 -6.23
CA ARG A 67 -9.92 -3.39 -6.78
C ARG A 67 -10.39 -1.95 -6.60
N HIS A 68 -11.09 -1.43 -7.59
CA HIS A 68 -11.83 -0.17 -7.52
C HIS A 68 -13.24 -0.37 -8.11
N ALA A 69 -14.24 0.34 -7.56
CA ALA A 69 -15.65 0.19 -7.92
C ALA A 69 -15.95 0.29 -9.42
N GLY A 70 -15.34 1.27 -10.10
CA GLY A 70 -15.59 1.58 -11.51
C GLY A 70 -14.40 1.38 -12.45
N ARG A 71 -13.22 1.05 -11.91
CA ARG A 71 -11.96 0.91 -12.68
C ARG A 71 -11.49 -0.55 -12.74
N GLY A 72 -12.27 -1.48 -12.21
CA GLY A 72 -11.98 -2.91 -12.27
C GLY A 72 -10.92 -3.37 -11.27
N HIS A 73 -10.24 -4.45 -11.60
CA HIS A 73 -9.22 -5.08 -10.77
C HIS A 73 -7.91 -5.38 -11.50
N ALA A 74 -6.82 -5.37 -10.75
CA ALA A 74 -5.49 -5.71 -11.21
C ALA A 74 -4.69 -6.35 -10.08
N GLU A 75 -3.56 -6.97 -10.41
CA GLU A 75 -2.64 -7.55 -9.43
C GLU A 75 -1.31 -6.82 -9.43
N VAL A 76 -0.83 -6.49 -8.23
CA VAL A 76 0.56 -6.13 -7.99
C VAL A 76 1.29 -7.42 -7.60
N ARG A 77 2.28 -7.81 -8.40
CA ARG A 77 3.09 -9.01 -8.19
C ARG A 77 4.53 -8.62 -7.93
N ARG A 78 5.12 -9.20 -6.87
CA ARG A 78 6.53 -9.05 -6.54
C ARG A 78 7.26 -10.35 -6.88
N ALA A 79 8.40 -10.23 -7.56
CA ALA A 79 9.30 -11.34 -7.83
C ALA A 79 10.65 -11.07 -7.18
N HIS A 80 11.28 -12.10 -6.63
CA HIS A 80 12.61 -12.02 -6.03
C HIS A 80 13.66 -12.55 -7.00
N GLY A 81 14.73 -11.80 -7.23
CA GLY A 81 15.82 -12.21 -8.11
C GLY A 81 17.18 -11.71 -7.63
N ALA A 82 18.26 -12.18 -8.25
CA ALA A 82 19.63 -11.80 -7.90
C ALA A 82 19.90 -10.29 -7.98
N GLY A 83 19.15 -9.57 -8.82
CA GLY A 83 19.22 -8.10 -8.95
C GLY A 83 18.24 -7.33 -8.06
N GLY A 84 17.73 -7.95 -6.99
CA GLY A 84 16.71 -7.38 -6.12
C GLY A 84 15.28 -7.72 -6.56
N ALA A 85 14.31 -7.19 -5.82
CA ALA A 85 12.90 -7.39 -6.13
C ALA A 85 12.49 -6.69 -7.43
N ARG A 86 11.53 -7.30 -8.14
CA ARG A 86 10.90 -6.75 -9.34
C ARG A 86 9.39 -6.74 -9.17
N TRP A 87 8.75 -5.73 -9.72
CA TRP A 87 7.31 -5.51 -9.65
C TRP A 87 6.66 -5.61 -11.02
N SER A 88 5.50 -6.26 -11.06
CA SER A 88 4.61 -6.27 -12.20
C SER A 88 3.23 -5.83 -11.75
N TYR A 89 2.55 -5.05 -12.59
CA TYR A 89 1.17 -4.67 -12.44
C TYR A 89 0.37 -5.32 -13.58
N VAL A 90 -0.58 -6.19 -13.24
CA VAL A 90 -1.29 -7.01 -14.23
C VAL A 90 -2.78 -6.68 -14.17
N CYS A 91 -3.25 -5.91 -15.14
CA CYS A 91 -4.67 -5.61 -15.31
C CYS A 91 -5.42 -6.90 -15.64
N THR A 92 -6.51 -7.17 -14.92
CA THR A 92 -7.33 -8.38 -15.15
C THR A 92 -8.63 -8.04 -15.89
N ASN A 93 -9.36 -7.02 -15.42
CA ASN A 93 -10.57 -6.50 -16.10
C ASN A 93 -10.68 -4.97 -16.07
N GLY A 94 -9.61 -4.29 -15.67
CA GLY A 94 -9.52 -2.85 -15.60
C GLY A 94 -8.18 -2.39 -15.03
N ASP A 95 -8.07 -1.09 -14.79
CA ASP A 95 -6.87 -0.41 -14.32
C ASP A 95 -7.18 0.44 -13.08
N PRO A 96 -7.31 -0.17 -11.89
CA PRO A 96 -7.65 0.54 -10.65
C PRO A 96 -6.64 1.62 -10.25
N LEU A 97 -5.36 1.44 -10.59
CA LEU A 97 -4.27 2.38 -10.28
C LEU A 97 -4.01 3.43 -11.36
N GLU A 98 -4.72 3.37 -12.49
CA GLU A 98 -4.66 4.35 -13.59
C GLU A 98 -3.25 4.47 -14.21
N LEU A 99 -2.57 3.34 -14.39
CA LEU A 99 -1.19 3.27 -14.92
C LEU A 99 -1.12 3.14 -16.45
N GLY A 100 -2.26 3.11 -17.13
CA GLY A 100 -2.34 2.99 -18.59
C GLY A 100 -2.23 1.55 -19.09
N GLY A 101 -2.44 0.55 -18.21
CA GLY A 101 -2.38 -0.87 -18.54
C GLY A 101 -1.32 -1.65 -17.75
N SER A 102 -1.09 -2.89 -18.18
CA SER A 102 -0.16 -3.80 -17.50
C SER A 102 1.30 -3.38 -17.68
N LEU A 103 2.09 -3.49 -16.61
CA LEU A 103 3.52 -3.21 -16.55
C LEU A 103 4.25 -4.43 -15.99
N HIS A 104 5.48 -4.68 -16.44
CA HIS A 104 6.17 -5.93 -16.13
C HIS A 104 7.63 -5.71 -15.74
N HIS A 105 8.09 -6.45 -14.73
CA HIS A 105 9.50 -6.56 -14.35
C HIS A 105 10.20 -5.23 -14.02
N LEU A 106 9.47 -4.27 -13.46
CA LEU A 106 10.01 -2.99 -13.02
C LEU A 106 10.90 -3.20 -11.79
N ASP A 107 12.03 -2.49 -11.67
CA ASP A 107 12.64 -2.32 -10.34
C ASP A 107 11.90 -1.26 -9.52
N ALA A 108 12.32 -1.08 -8.27
CA ALA A 108 11.73 -0.12 -7.35
C ALA A 108 11.83 1.33 -7.86
N CYS A 109 12.85 1.68 -8.66
CA CYS A 109 12.99 3.04 -9.18
C CYS A 109 12.00 3.28 -10.31
N THR A 110 11.96 2.39 -11.30
CA THR A 110 11.00 2.50 -12.41
C THR A 110 9.56 2.37 -11.92
N ALA A 111 9.28 1.50 -10.94
CA ALA A 111 7.95 1.38 -10.33
C ALA A 111 7.50 2.68 -9.65
N TRP A 112 8.43 3.44 -9.06
CA TRP A 112 8.13 4.77 -8.53
C TRP A 112 7.88 5.76 -9.67
N GLU A 113 8.74 5.81 -10.69
CA GLU A 113 8.64 6.77 -11.80
C GLU A 113 7.31 6.68 -12.53
N VAL A 114 6.83 5.46 -12.81
CA VAL A 114 5.55 5.24 -13.51
C VAL A 114 4.33 5.59 -12.64
N THR A 115 4.48 5.66 -11.31
CA THR A 115 3.37 5.95 -10.39
C THR A 115 3.41 7.39 -9.85
N ALA A 116 4.57 8.06 -9.86
CA ALA A 116 4.81 9.32 -9.15
C ALA A 116 3.88 10.47 -9.58
N ALA A 117 3.53 10.53 -10.87
CA ALA A 117 2.62 11.54 -11.41
C ALA A 117 1.13 11.16 -11.27
N GLY A 118 0.83 9.91 -10.92
CA GLY A 118 -0.52 9.39 -10.85
C GLY A 118 -1.23 9.68 -9.52
N ARG A 119 -2.45 9.15 -9.42
CA ARG A 119 -3.30 9.29 -8.23
C ARG A 119 -2.78 8.52 -7.01
N TYR A 120 -2.03 7.44 -7.24
CA TYR A 120 -1.49 6.54 -6.22
C TYR A 120 0.03 6.40 -6.34
N PRO A 121 0.80 7.43 -5.92
CA PRO A 121 2.25 7.38 -6.02
C PRO A 121 2.83 6.23 -5.21
N ASP A 122 3.80 5.54 -5.79
CA ASP A 122 4.52 4.41 -5.22
C ASP A 122 3.67 3.18 -4.86
N ALA A 123 2.41 3.11 -5.32
CA ALA A 123 1.46 2.09 -4.90
C ALA A 123 1.94 0.65 -5.15
N LEU A 124 2.68 0.40 -6.22
CA LEU A 124 3.19 -0.95 -6.54
C LEU A 124 4.14 -1.47 -5.44
N VAL A 125 5.06 -0.64 -4.98
CA VAL A 125 6.01 -1.05 -3.93
C VAL A 125 5.31 -1.07 -2.57
N GLN A 126 4.59 0.00 -2.22
CA GLN A 126 3.91 0.12 -0.92
C GLN A 126 2.93 -1.01 -0.65
N LEU A 127 2.04 -1.32 -1.62
CA LEU A 127 1.07 -2.41 -1.46
C LEU A 127 1.75 -3.77 -1.34
N SER A 128 2.80 -4.02 -2.11
CA SER A 128 3.53 -5.30 -2.03
C SER A 128 4.20 -5.50 -0.66
N LEU A 129 4.76 -4.44 -0.07
CA LEU A 129 5.41 -4.49 1.23
C LEU A 129 4.39 -4.63 2.36
N LEU A 130 3.27 -3.91 2.27
CA LEU A 130 2.14 -4.09 3.18
C LEU A 130 1.59 -5.52 3.09
N GLY A 131 1.39 -6.07 1.89
CA GLY A 131 0.87 -7.42 1.71
C GLY A 131 1.77 -8.50 2.29
N ALA A 132 3.10 -8.36 2.13
CA ALA A 132 4.09 -9.26 2.69
C ALA A 132 4.22 -9.18 4.22
N SER A 133 3.80 -8.08 4.84
CA SER A 133 3.92 -7.89 6.29
C SER A 133 3.00 -8.83 7.06
N THR A 134 3.57 -9.52 8.05
CA THR A 134 2.82 -10.40 8.98
C THR A 134 1.82 -9.64 9.84
N ARG A 135 1.97 -8.32 9.95
CA ARG A 135 1.05 -7.44 10.69
C ARG A 135 -0.06 -6.86 9.84
N SER A 136 -0.03 -7.05 8.52
CA SER A 136 -1.08 -6.54 7.64
C SER A 136 -2.37 -7.36 7.77
N GLY A 137 -3.50 -6.77 7.37
CA GLY A 137 -4.78 -7.48 7.33
C GLY A 137 -4.83 -8.41 6.12
N ASP A 138 -5.89 -9.20 5.99
CA ASP A 138 -6.11 -10.00 4.78
C ASP A 138 -6.67 -9.12 3.66
N VAL A 139 -7.44 -8.09 4.05
CA VAL A 139 -7.94 -7.03 3.17
C VAL A 139 -7.56 -5.68 3.76
N LEU A 140 -7.02 -4.79 2.93
CA LEU A 140 -6.82 -3.39 3.24
C LEU A 140 -7.82 -2.56 2.43
N VAL A 141 -8.31 -1.50 3.03
CA VAL A 141 -9.15 -0.51 2.36
C VAL A 141 -8.53 0.87 2.48
N SER A 142 -8.49 1.60 1.37
CA SER A 142 -8.08 3.00 1.31
C SER A 142 -9.33 3.84 1.09
N ALA A 143 -9.52 4.86 1.91
CA ALA A 143 -10.68 5.74 1.84
C ALA A 143 -10.66 6.59 0.56
N SER A 144 -11.86 6.90 0.09
CA SER A 144 -12.10 7.98 -0.88
C SER A 144 -11.73 9.33 -0.29
N GLU A 145 -11.43 10.29 -1.17
CA GLU A 145 -11.15 11.67 -0.77
C GLU A 145 -12.29 12.25 0.09
N GLY A 146 -11.94 12.94 1.18
CA GLY A 146 -12.89 13.54 2.10
C GLY A 146 -13.58 12.57 3.06
N TRP A 147 -13.29 11.26 3.00
CA TRP A 147 -13.88 10.28 3.92
C TRP A 147 -12.96 9.96 5.10
N ASP A 148 -13.59 9.82 6.27
CA ASP A 148 -12.96 9.40 7.51
C ASP A 148 -13.59 8.07 7.98
N LEU A 149 -12.78 7.00 7.98
CA LEU A 149 -13.18 5.64 8.37
C LEU A 149 -13.36 5.48 9.89
N ARG A 150 -12.90 6.45 10.69
CA ARG A 150 -13.01 6.51 12.16
C ARG A 150 -14.03 7.52 12.67
N SER A 151 -14.67 8.29 11.79
CA SER A 151 -15.64 9.34 12.14
C SER A 151 -16.69 8.96 13.20
N ARG A 152 -17.13 7.69 13.24
CA ARG A 152 -18.11 7.19 14.23
C ARG A 152 -17.52 6.78 15.58
N PHE A 153 -16.20 6.67 15.67
CA PHE A 153 -15.47 6.11 16.81
C PHE A 153 -14.63 7.15 17.56
N GLU A 154 -14.64 8.40 17.10
CA GLU A 154 -13.84 9.47 17.69
C GLU A 154 -14.73 10.51 18.40
N PRO A 155 -14.35 10.93 19.62
CA PRO A 155 -15.13 11.89 20.39
C PRO A 155 -15.04 13.31 19.84
N VAL A 156 -14.02 13.60 19.02
CA VAL A 156 -13.79 14.89 18.39
C VAL A 156 -13.82 14.68 16.86
N PRO A 157 -14.62 15.46 16.12
CA PRO A 157 -14.60 15.41 14.66
C PRO A 157 -13.24 15.82 14.12
N HIS A 158 -12.59 14.93 13.37
CA HIS A 158 -11.41 15.29 12.59
C HIS A 158 -11.86 16.03 11.33
N VAL A 159 -11.46 17.30 11.22
CA VAL A 159 -11.72 18.13 10.03
C VAL A 159 -10.76 17.84 8.89
N SER A 160 -9.68 17.10 9.16
CA SER A 160 -8.70 16.62 8.19
C SER A 160 -8.09 15.30 8.64
N THR A 161 -7.66 14.47 7.68
CA THR A 161 -6.98 13.20 7.93
C THR A 161 -5.97 12.87 6.82
N HIS A 162 -5.09 11.90 7.10
CA HIS A 162 -4.24 11.25 6.12
C HIS A 162 -4.31 9.71 6.27
N GLY A 163 -3.53 8.99 5.47
CA GLY A 163 -3.34 7.54 5.53
C GLY A 163 -3.86 6.76 4.33
N ALA A 164 -4.64 7.37 3.44
CA ALA A 164 -5.01 6.78 2.16
C ALA A 164 -3.80 6.77 1.20
N LEU A 165 -3.90 5.96 0.15
CA LEU A 165 -2.92 5.91 -0.94
C LEU A 165 -3.00 7.12 -1.89
N LEU A 166 -3.87 8.08 -1.59
CA LEU A 166 -4.06 9.27 -2.41
C LEU A 166 -2.78 10.12 -2.43
N ARG A 167 -2.48 10.65 -3.61
CA ARG A 167 -1.30 11.47 -3.88
C ARG A 167 -1.05 12.55 -2.82
N ASP A 168 -2.08 13.30 -2.45
CA ASP A 168 -1.98 14.43 -1.51
C ASP A 168 -1.67 13.99 -0.07
N GLN A 169 -1.78 12.70 0.23
CA GLN A 169 -1.47 12.12 1.54
C GLN A 169 -0.16 11.32 1.53
N MET A 170 0.36 10.99 0.35
CA MET A 170 1.56 10.16 0.17
C MET A 170 2.81 10.99 -0.17
N LEU A 171 2.65 12.13 -0.85
CA LEU A 171 3.78 12.98 -1.20
C LEU A 171 4.15 13.92 -0.06
N VAL A 172 5.44 13.98 0.25
CA VAL A 172 6.01 14.87 1.26
C VAL A 172 7.15 15.68 0.65
N PRO A 173 7.29 16.97 1.01
CA PRO A 173 8.40 17.78 0.52
C PRO A 173 9.71 17.35 1.19
N LEU A 174 10.79 17.37 0.41
CA LEU A 174 12.15 17.25 0.90
C LEU A 174 12.93 18.47 0.39
N ILE A 175 13.47 19.25 1.32
CA ILE A 175 14.29 20.43 1.05
C ILE A 175 15.73 20.07 1.43
N VAL A 176 16.65 20.30 0.51
CA VAL A 176 18.08 20.04 0.70
C VAL A 176 18.88 21.27 0.25
N ASP A 177 19.98 21.53 0.94
CA ASP A 177 20.95 22.59 0.65
C ASP A 177 22.23 22.05 -0.01
N THR A 178 22.24 20.77 -0.35
CA THR A 178 23.33 20.07 -1.04
C THR A 178 22.92 19.70 -2.47
N PRO A 179 23.88 19.69 -3.43
CA PRO A 179 23.66 19.08 -4.73
C PRO A 179 23.20 17.62 -4.61
N ILE A 180 22.26 17.23 -5.47
CA ILE A 180 21.75 15.86 -5.58
C ILE A 180 22.18 15.24 -6.91
N ALA A 181 22.47 13.94 -6.90
CA ALA A 181 22.83 13.15 -8.08
C ALA A 181 21.61 12.52 -8.77
N ARG A 182 20.52 12.32 -8.02
CA ARG A 182 19.22 11.84 -8.53
C ARG A 182 18.06 12.46 -7.77
N ILE A 183 16.87 12.39 -8.35
CA ILE A 183 15.63 12.80 -7.67
C ILE A 183 15.37 11.81 -6.51
N PRO A 184 15.21 12.29 -5.26
CA PRO A 184 14.77 11.45 -4.14
C PRO A 184 13.38 10.89 -4.41
N GLN A 185 13.19 9.59 -4.19
CA GLN A 185 11.95 8.89 -4.53
C GLN A 185 11.13 8.54 -3.29
N ARG A 186 11.80 8.11 -2.22
CA ARG A 186 11.13 7.69 -0.98
C ARG A 186 11.81 8.32 0.22
N THR A 187 11.05 8.48 1.32
CA THR A 187 11.63 8.94 2.59
C THR A 187 12.67 7.97 3.15
N THR A 188 12.64 6.70 2.74
CA THR A 188 13.69 5.72 3.03
C THR A 188 15.04 6.08 2.42
N ASP A 189 15.09 6.97 1.41
CA ASP A 189 16.34 7.46 0.81
C ASP A 189 17.11 8.43 1.74
N ILE A 190 16.44 9.00 2.76
CA ILE A 190 17.03 10.02 3.66
C ILE A 190 18.22 9.46 4.46
N VAL A 191 18.04 8.30 5.10
CA VAL A 191 19.10 7.69 5.93
C VAL A 191 20.35 7.34 5.13
N PRO A 192 20.28 6.59 4.01
CA PRO A 192 21.48 6.31 3.22
C PRO A 192 22.14 7.58 2.66
N SER A 193 21.37 8.63 2.33
CA SER A 193 21.95 9.93 1.96
C SER A 193 22.65 10.66 3.09
N ALA A 194 22.08 10.65 4.30
CA ALA A 194 22.73 11.27 5.45
C ALA A 194 24.05 10.55 5.78
N LEU A 195 24.08 9.22 5.71
CA LEU A 195 25.30 8.43 5.92
C LEU A 195 26.36 8.74 4.87
N ASP A 196 25.98 8.87 3.60
CA ASP A 196 26.90 9.25 2.52
C ASP A 196 27.50 10.65 2.72
N LEU A 197 26.68 11.62 3.14
CA LEU A 197 27.12 12.99 3.42
C LEU A 197 28.12 13.03 4.59
N LEU A 198 27.88 12.21 5.62
CA LEU A 198 28.73 12.10 6.80
C LEU A 198 29.93 11.18 6.61
N SER A 199 30.06 10.53 5.44
CA SER A 199 31.08 9.50 5.18
C SER A 199 31.08 8.35 6.20
N ILE A 200 29.88 7.96 6.65
CA ILE A 200 29.68 6.84 7.58
C ILE A 200 29.29 5.59 6.79
N THR A 201 30.00 4.50 7.00
CA THR A 201 29.63 3.18 6.49
C THR A 201 28.64 2.50 7.43
N ALA A 202 27.60 1.90 6.88
CA ALA A 202 26.66 1.08 7.62
C ALA A 202 26.69 -0.36 7.10
N ASP A 203 26.72 -1.32 8.02
CA ASP A 203 26.72 -2.76 7.71
C ASP A 203 25.30 -3.31 7.48
N THR A 204 24.29 -2.44 7.55
CA THR A 204 22.88 -2.80 7.38
C THR A 204 22.40 -2.39 5.99
N ALA A 205 21.66 -3.30 5.34
CA ALA A 205 20.99 -2.98 4.09
C ALA A 205 19.81 -2.03 4.32
N PHE A 206 19.65 -1.04 3.45
CA PHE A 206 18.51 -0.13 3.45
C PHE A 206 17.61 -0.42 2.25
N ASP A 207 16.30 -0.26 2.43
CA ASP A 207 15.36 -0.27 1.31
C ASP A 207 15.54 0.96 0.40
N GLY A 208 15.94 2.09 0.99
CA GLY A 208 16.22 3.33 0.27
C GLY A 208 17.63 3.36 -0.33
N ARG A 209 17.82 4.33 -1.22
CA ARG A 209 19.10 4.57 -1.90
C ARG A 209 19.48 6.02 -1.76
N SER A 210 20.76 6.27 -1.50
CA SER A 210 21.26 7.64 -1.44
C SER A 210 20.96 8.38 -2.74
N PHE A 211 20.50 9.61 -2.62
CA PHE A 211 20.34 10.56 -3.72
C PHE A 211 21.57 11.45 -3.94
N LEU A 212 22.66 11.24 -3.19
CA LEU A 212 23.93 11.98 -3.33
C LEU A 212 24.96 11.26 -4.22
N ARG A 213 24.69 10.01 -4.61
CA ARG A 213 25.56 9.16 -5.44
C ARG A 213 24.76 8.42 -6.50
#